data_AF-A0A542AKL7-F1
#
_entry.id   AF-A0A542AKL7-F1
#
_cell.length_a   1.000
_cell.length_b   1.000
_cell.length_c   1.000
_cell.angle_alpha   90.00
_cell.angle_beta   90.00
_cell.angle_gamma   90.00
#
_symmetry.space_group_name_H-M   'P 1'
#
loop_
_entity.id
_entity.type
_entity.pdbx_description
1 polymer ?
#
loop_
_entity_poly.entity_id
_entity_poly.type
_entity_poly.pdbx_seq_one_letter_code
_entity_poly.pdbx_strand_id
1 'polypeptide(L)'
;MLKSKFPLITCRLTDQNGNALNPCEPGAVRYMELSSQKDRPQEQIRLPDGETAVQSIVTVLLEGFVTVSLDGSTMSAPLPFSIIRCISLYAPRGTLLHFAVSSFHCCAVPVYPKSDAGTDRVKIFINVDTAVDSRLKVNLRIPEVDSSLTVKNAVCIHADRIYDSVLFKSGTSLYYQSMTLKAEIYQYNALSDGVKKAYTNQDELTQYGDRGILSPREVSYCNVFVNGVLQPKKNYVITKGLLQLTTKNAPAAGQAVMILFVTLRNDSNQKMRVINDQYNAVSDGTKRVFTNEDELKKYGGRGIPDPKEVSYFNLYVNGVLQPTRNYIVRKGLLELTTTDVPEKNQLVILEALVIRDPDGHLFKTETYQFNARSNEEKIYTDQDQLLMYGDKGIPDPKQSAYLNLFVNGVIQPGVNYAVQKGYLILKTQDAPIEGAPISLQYINHRPEGPVCGCDISDCAFRRWIRRYSEVPENELASLREFGTVQKQFGASEKTGSIPKQERPSL
;
A
#
# COMPACT_ATOMS: atom_id res chain seq x y z
N MET A 1 -16.15 23.46 -30.79
CA MET A 1 -16.44 22.41 -29.79
C MET A 1 -15.61 22.70 -28.55
N LEU A 2 -16.22 23.13 -27.45
CA LEU A 2 -15.52 23.32 -26.18
C LEU A 2 -15.07 21.96 -25.64
N LYS A 3 -13.76 21.70 -25.58
CA LYS A 3 -13.22 20.60 -24.78
C LYS A 3 -13.59 20.88 -23.32
N SER A 4 -14.32 19.96 -22.69
CA SER A 4 -14.55 19.95 -21.24
C SER A 4 -13.22 20.20 -20.51
N LYS A 5 -13.17 21.22 -19.65
CA LYS A 5 -12.01 21.57 -18.81
C LYS A 5 -11.80 20.59 -17.63
N PHE A 6 -12.61 19.53 -17.53
CA PHE A 6 -12.58 18.59 -16.42
C PHE A 6 -12.11 17.20 -16.90
N PRO A 7 -11.17 16.56 -16.18
CA PRO A 7 -10.72 15.22 -16.52
C PRO A 7 -11.89 14.24 -16.40
N LEU A 8 -12.03 13.33 -17.36
CA LEU A 8 -12.99 12.25 -17.32
C LEU A 8 -12.47 11.19 -16.34
N ILE A 9 -13.04 11.13 -15.14
CA ILE A 9 -12.68 10.11 -14.17
C ILE A 9 -13.67 8.96 -14.27
N THR A 10 -13.18 7.76 -14.54
CA THR A 10 -14.03 6.55 -14.53
C THR A 10 -13.71 5.71 -13.30
N CYS A 11 -14.75 5.16 -12.67
CA CYS A 11 -14.64 4.22 -11.57
C CYS A 11 -15.35 2.92 -11.93
N ARG A 12 -14.74 1.76 -11.64
CA ARG A 12 -15.28 0.44 -11.98
C ARG A 12 -15.11 -0.54 -10.83
N LEU A 13 -16.07 -1.44 -10.67
CA LEU A 13 -15.94 -2.59 -9.76
C LEU A 13 -14.95 -3.59 -10.34
N THR A 14 -14.05 -4.11 -9.51
CA THR A 14 -13.04 -5.10 -9.93
C THR A 14 -12.88 -6.21 -8.90
N ASP A 15 -12.19 -7.28 -9.30
CA ASP A 15 -11.59 -8.22 -8.36
C ASP A 15 -10.33 -7.62 -7.70
N GLN A 16 -9.70 -8.39 -6.81
CA GLN A 16 -8.45 -8.02 -6.13
C GLN A 16 -7.23 -7.87 -7.06
N ASN A 17 -7.32 -8.36 -8.31
CA ASN A 17 -6.28 -8.28 -9.32
C ASN A 17 -6.51 -7.12 -10.31
N GLY A 18 -7.66 -6.44 -10.22
CA GLY A 18 -8.03 -5.32 -11.09
C GLY A 18 -8.82 -5.71 -12.34
N ASN A 19 -9.27 -6.96 -12.46
CA ASN A 19 -10.16 -7.37 -13.54
C ASN A 19 -11.56 -6.82 -13.30
N ALA A 20 -12.16 -6.24 -14.33
CA ALA A 20 -13.51 -5.67 -14.23
C ALA A 20 -14.55 -6.77 -13.93
N LEU A 21 -15.45 -6.47 -12.99
CA LEU A 21 -16.56 -7.35 -12.63
C LEU A 21 -17.90 -6.71 -13.01
N ASN A 22 -18.86 -7.56 -13.40
CA ASN A 22 -20.25 -7.16 -13.50
C ASN A 22 -20.86 -7.13 -12.09
N PRO A 23 -21.33 -5.98 -11.58
CA PRO A 23 -21.80 -5.88 -10.20
C PRO A 23 -22.98 -6.79 -9.85
N CYS A 24 -23.80 -7.15 -10.83
CA CYS A 24 -24.98 -8.00 -10.64
C CYS A 24 -24.65 -9.51 -10.68
N GLU A 25 -23.42 -9.90 -11.00
CA GLU A 25 -23.01 -11.31 -10.99
C GLU A 25 -22.77 -11.82 -9.57
N PRO A 26 -23.10 -13.10 -9.28
CA PRO A 26 -22.85 -13.69 -7.98
C PRO A 26 -21.37 -13.58 -7.58
N GLY A 27 -21.12 -13.06 -6.38
CA GLY A 27 -19.76 -12.93 -5.82
C GLY A 27 -19.00 -11.67 -6.24
N ALA A 28 -19.57 -10.80 -7.09
CA ALA A 28 -18.92 -9.53 -7.47
C ALA A 28 -18.73 -8.56 -6.28
N VAL A 29 -19.67 -8.57 -5.34
CA VAL A 29 -19.54 -7.96 -4.01
C VAL A 29 -19.69 -9.07 -2.97
N ARG A 30 -18.74 -9.14 -2.04
CA ARG A 30 -18.75 -10.16 -0.98
C ARG A 30 -19.62 -9.67 0.18
N TYR A 31 -20.50 -10.55 0.65
CA TYR A 31 -21.32 -10.33 1.83
C TYR A 31 -20.94 -11.32 2.92
N MET A 32 -20.76 -10.82 4.14
CA MET A 32 -20.47 -11.65 5.32
C MET A 32 -21.40 -11.26 6.46
N GLU A 33 -22.15 -12.23 6.98
CA GLU A 33 -22.91 -12.05 8.21
C GLU A 33 -21.92 -12.00 9.39
N LEU A 34 -21.87 -10.87 10.10
CA LEU A 34 -21.01 -10.70 11.28
C LEU A 34 -21.69 -11.19 12.56
N SER A 35 -23.00 -11.43 12.51
CA SER A 35 -23.80 -11.96 13.63
C SER A 35 -23.87 -13.49 13.56
N SER A 36 -23.86 -14.17 14.71
CA SER A 36 -24.08 -15.63 14.76
C SER A 36 -25.49 -15.96 14.29
N GLN A 37 -25.63 -16.89 13.34
CA GLN A 37 -26.94 -17.36 12.85
C GLN A 37 -27.84 -17.95 13.96
N LYS A 38 -27.23 -18.43 15.06
CA LYS A 38 -27.95 -19.01 16.20
C LYS A 38 -28.44 -17.96 17.20
N ASP A 39 -27.81 -16.78 17.20
CA ASP A 39 -27.98 -15.72 18.21
C ASP A 39 -28.20 -14.34 17.56
N ARG A 40 -29.00 -14.29 16.49
CA ARG A 40 -29.41 -13.02 15.88
C ARG A 40 -30.20 -12.21 16.92
N PRO A 41 -29.78 -10.97 17.24
CA PRO A 41 -30.57 -10.08 18.09
C PRO A 41 -31.98 -9.91 17.52
N GLN A 42 -32.97 -9.84 18.40
CA GLN A 42 -34.38 -9.73 18.02
C GLN A 42 -34.97 -8.40 18.48
N GLU A 43 -35.87 -7.85 17.66
CA GLU A 43 -36.65 -6.66 17.97
C GLU A 43 -38.13 -6.95 17.76
N GLN A 44 -38.98 -6.43 18.65
CA GLN A 44 -40.44 -6.49 18.50
C GLN A 44 -40.92 -5.24 17.78
N ILE A 45 -41.60 -5.44 16.65
CA ILE A 45 -42.24 -4.38 15.90
C ILE A 45 -43.77 -4.53 15.99
N ARG A 46 -44.48 -3.40 16.03
CA ARG A 46 -45.94 -3.39 15.87
C ARG A 46 -46.30 -3.20 14.41
N LEU A 47 -47.10 -4.11 13.89
CA LEU A 47 -47.65 -4.06 12.54
C LEU A 47 -48.81 -3.06 12.45
N PRO A 48 -49.18 -2.58 11.25
CA PRO A 48 -50.25 -1.60 11.06
C PRO A 48 -51.63 -2.07 11.54
N ASP A 49 -51.84 -3.38 11.65
CA ASP A 49 -53.05 -4.03 12.19
C ASP A 49 -53.07 -4.13 13.72
N GLY A 50 -51.99 -3.70 14.39
CA GLY A 50 -51.82 -3.75 15.84
C GLY A 50 -51.18 -5.03 16.37
N GLU A 51 -50.91 -6.02 15.51
CA GLU A 51 -50.20 -7.24 15.90
C GLU A 51 -48.71 -6.98 16.16
N THR A 52 -48.07 -7.84 16.95
CA THR A 52 -46.63 -7.71 17.25
C THR A 52 -45.86 -8.80 16.49
N ALA A 53 -44.87 -8.40 15.69
CA ALA A 53 -43.98 -9.30 14.97
C ALA A 53 -42.55 -9.20 15.52
N VAL A 54 -41.81 -10.31 15.46
CA VAL A 54 -40.40 -10.36 15.88
C VAL A 54 -39.52 -10.33 14.65
N GLN A 55 -38.66 -9.32 14.52
CA GLN A 55 -37.65 -9.24 13.47
C GLN A 55 -36.26 -9.57 14.01
N SER A 56 -35.43 -10.12 13.14
CA SER A 56 -34.01 -10.38 13.42
C SER A 56 -33.19 -9.18 12.93
N ILE A 57 -32.34 -8.63 13.78
CA ILE A 57 -31.35 -7.62 13.40
C ILE A 57 -30.09 -8.35 12.98
N VAL A 58 -29.68 -8.18 11.73
CA VAL A 58 -28.48 -8.78 11.18
C VAL A 58 -27.47 -7.72 10.83
N THR A 59 -26.24 -7.87 11.33
CA THR A 59 -25.11 -7.04 10.90
C THR A 59 -24.36 -7.73 9.76
N VAL A 60 -24.25 -7.05 8.62
CA VAL A 60 -23.63 -7.55 7.41
C VAL A 60 -22.47 -6.65 7.01
N LEU A 61 -21.34 -7.27 6.66
CA LEU A 61 -20.19 -6.64 6.03
C LEU A 61 -20.26 -6.86 4.52
N LEU A 62 -20.17 -5.77 3.77
CA LEU A 62 -20.03 -5.74 2.31
C LEU A 62 -18.59 -5.39 1.99
N GLU A 63 -17.96 -6.14 1.09
CA GLU A 63 -16.58 -5.91 0.65
C GLU A 63 -16.45 -6.04 -0.86
N GLY A 64 -15.55 -5.26 -1.44
CA GLY A 64 -15.18 -5.35 -2.85
C GLY A 64 -13.98 -4.47 -3.17
N PHE A 65 -13.63 -4.41 -4.44
CA PHE A 65 -12.56 -3.55 -4.93
C PHE A 65 -13.09 -2.67 -6.07
N VAL A 66 -12.58 -1.45 -6.15
CA VAL A 66 -12.83 -0.58 -7.31
C VAL A 66 -11.51 -0.09 -7.90
N THR A 67 -11.49 0.21 -9.18
CA THR A 67 -10.36 0.93 -9.80
C THR A 67 -10.84 2.26 -10.34
N VAL A 68 -9.93 3.23 -10.40
CA VAL A 68 -10.18 4.52 -11.04
C VAL A 68 -9.17 4.80 -12.14
N SER A 69 -9.61 5.44 -13.21
CA SER A 69 -8.73 6.01 -14.25
C SER A 69 -9.09 7.46 -14.51
N LEU A 70 -8.07 8.26 -14.84
CA LEU A 70 -8.22 9.64 -15.26
C LEU A 70 -7.96 9.74 -16.77
N ASP A 71 -8.90 10.30 -17.53
CA ASP A 71 -8.76 10.55 -18.97
C ASP A 71 -8.38 9.31 -19.81
N GLY A 72 -8.81 8.12 -19.38
CA GLY A 72 -8.48 6.86 -20.05
C GLY A 72 -7.02 6.39 -19.84
N SER A 73 -6.32 6.96 -18.86
CA SER A 73 -5.00 6.49 -18.40
C SER A 73 -5.06 5.08 -17.79
N THR A 74 -3.88 4.54 -17.45
CA THR A 74 -3.75 3.30 -16.67
C THR A 74 -4.63 3.36 -15.42
N MET A 75 -5.38 2.28 -15.17
CA MET A 75 -6.22 2.14 -13.97
C MET A 75 -5.35 2.17 -12.72
N SER A 76 -5.88 2.72 -11.62
CA SER A 76 -5.28 2.58 -10.30
C SER A 76 -5.13 1.11 -9.92
N ALA A 77 -4.28 0.83 -8.93
CA ALA A 77 -4.36 -0.45 -8.23
C ALA A 77 -5.78 -0.65 -7.67
N PRO A 78 -6.25 -1.90 -7.50
CA PRO A 78 -7.56 -2.20 -6.91
C PRO A 78 -7.67 -1.59 -5.51
N LEU A 79 -8.64 -0.68 -5.36
CA LEU A 79 -8.94 0.07 -4.15
C LEU A 79 -9.98 -0.73 -3.34
N PRO A 80 -9.63 -1.37 -2.22
CA PRO A 80 -10.61 -2.07 -1.39
C PRO A 80 -11.62 -1.08 -0.78
N PHE A 81 -12.88 -1.49 -0.72
CA PHE A 81 -13.91 -0.82 0.07
C PHE A 81 -14.60 -1.83 0.99
N SER A 82 -15.07 -1.34 2.14
CA SER A 82 -15.90 -2.10 3.07
C SER A 82 -17.05 -1.23 3.58
N ILE A 83 -18.23 -1.84 3.76
CA ILE A 83 -19.42 -1.17 4.30
C ILE A 83 -20.07 -2.09 5.31
N ILE A 84 -20.35 -1.59 6.51
CA ILE A 84 -21.12 -2.32 7.52
C ILE A 84 -22.56 -1.77 7.52
N ARG A 85 -23.53 -2.68 7.48
CA ARG A 85 -24.96 -2.37 7.61
C ARG A 85 -25.64 -3.27 8.62
N CYS A 86 -26.56 -2.68 9.37
CA CYS A 86 -27.53 -3.42 10.17
C CYS A 86 -28.83 -3.43 9.38
N ILE A 87 -29.38 -4.61 9.14
CA ILE A 87 -30.66 -4.82 8.46
C ILE A 87 -31.63 -5.50 9.42
N SER A 88 -32.89 -5.11 9.37
CA SER A 88 -33.96 -5.79 10.11
C SER A 88 -34.78 -6.58 9.10
N LEU A 89 -34.90 -7.88 9.32
CA LEU A 89 -35.71 -8.76 8.48
C LEU A 89 -36.22 -9.95 9.28
N TYR A 90 -37.32 -10.55 8.83
CA TYR A 90 -37.82 -11.78 9.43
C TYR A 90 -36.98 -12.98 9.00
N ALA A 91 -36.12 -13.44 9.92
CA ALA A 91 -35.19 -14.54 9.68
C ALA A 91 -35.19 -15.55 10.83
N PRO A 92 -36.09 -16.55 10.78
CA PRO A 92 -36.15 -17.64 11.75
C PRO A 92 -34.84 -18.42 11.89
N ARG A 93 -34.72 -19.20 12.98
CA ARG A 93 -33.54 -20.05 13.20
C ARG A 93 -33.36 -21.04 12.04
N GLY A 94 -32.12 -21.14 11.54
CA GLY A 94 -31.76 -22.02 10.43
C GLY A 94 -31.86 -21.38 9.04
N THR A 95 -32.36 -20.15 8.91
CA THR A 95 -32.35 -19.47 7.61
C THR A 95 -30.97 -18.96 7.21
N LEU A 96 -30.65 -19.10 5.93
CA LEU A 96 -29.49 -18.53 5.28
C LEU A 96 -29.90 -17.22 4.61
N LEU A 97 -28.99 -16.25 4.61
CA LEU A 97 -29.18 -15.00 3.91
C LEU A 97 -28.59 -15.10 2.51
N HIS A 98 -29.40 -14.76 1.52
CA HIS A 98 -28.97 -14.68 0.12
C HIS A 98 -28.99 -13.22 -0.31
N PHE A 99 -27.84 -12.71 -0.74
CA PHE A 99 -27.67 -11.32 -1.17
C PHE A 99 -27.56 -11.25 -2.68
N ALA A 100 -28.22 -10.25 -3.27
CA ALA A 100 -28.10 -9.90 -4.67
C ALA A 100 -27.93 -8.38 -4.82
N VAL A 101 -26.93 -7.94 -5.57
CA VAL A 101 -26.76 -6.53 -5.92
C VAL A 101 -27.83 -6.17 -6.95
N SER A 102 -28.68 -5.19 -6.63
CA SER A 102 -29.67 -4.66 -7.57
C SER A 102 -29.16 -3.46 -8.35
N SER A 103 -28.29 -2.65 -7.74
CA SER A 103 -27.60 -1.55 -8.42
C SER A 103 -26.25 -1.28 -7.77
N PHE A 104 -25.30 -0.86 -8.60
CA PHE A 104 -23.98 -0.41 -8.17
C PHE A 104 -23.63 0.88 -8.90
N HIS A 105 -23.37 1.94 -8.13
CA HIS A 105 -22.90 3.20 -8.65
C HIS A 105 -21.56 3.54 -8.04
N CYS A 106 -20.55 3.70 -8.88
CA CYS A 106 -19.29 4.30 -8.48
C CYS A 106 -19.07 5.61 -9.23
N CYS A 107 -18.94 6.70 -8.48
CA CYS A 107 -18.68 8.02 -9.03
C CYS A 107 -17.39 8.57 -8.42
N ALA A 108 -16.58 9.24 -9.23
CA ALA A 108 -15.32 9.80 -8.78
C ALA A 108 -15.27 11.28 -9.13
N VAL A 109 -14.93 12.12 -8.17
CA VAL A 109 -14.94 13.58 -8.29
C VAL A 109 -13.57 14.12 -7.90
N PRO A 110 -12.95 14.99 -8.72
CA PRO A 110 -11.72 15.64 -8.32
C PRO A 110 -11.96 16.55 -7.11
N VAL A 111 -11.01 16.55 -6.18
CA VAL A 111 -10.96 17.44 -5.02
C VAL A 111 -9.85 18.44 -5.27
N TYR A 112 -10.23 19.68 -5.53
CA TYR A 112 -9.31 20.79 -5.74
C TYR A 112 -8.92 21.39 -4.39
N PRO A 113 -7.63 21.45 -4.03
CA PRO A 113 -7.17 22.33 -2.97
C PRO A 113 -7.50 23.79 -3.33
N LYS A 114 -7.66 24.66 -2.32
CA LYS A 114 -7.97 26.10 -2.51
C LYS A 114 -6.85 26.91 -3.21
N SER A 115 -5.77 26.26 -3.66
CA SER A 115 -4.67 26.85 -4.42
C SER A 115 -4.53 26.12 -5.75
N ASP A 116 -4.31 26.85 -6.85
CA ASP A 116 -4.28 26.47 -8.28
C ASP A 116 -3.37 25.29 -8.72
N ALA A 117 -3.05 24.33 -7.85
CA ALA A 117 -2.29 23.13 -8.16
C ALA A 117 -3.23 21.95 -8.42
N GLY A 118 -3.64 21.77 -9.69
CA GLY A 118 -4.07 20.48 -10.23
C GLY A 118 -5.20 19.72 -9.52
N THR A 119 -5.51 18.52 -10.01
CA THR A 119 -6.41 17.56 -9.36
C THR A 119 -5.60 16.48 -8.65
N ASP A 120 -5.08 16.76 -7.47
CA ASP A 120 -4.18 15.83 -6.76
C ASP A 120 -4.93 14.77 -5.93
N ARG A 121 -6.23 14.96 -5.68
CA ARG A 121 -7.08 14.02 -4.93
C ARG A 121 -8.38 13.79 -5.68
N VAL A 122 -8.84 12.56 -5.70
CA VAL A 122 -10.13 12.13 -6.25
C VAL A 122 -10.92 11.53 -5.12
N LYS A 123 -12.10 12.07 -4.84
CA LYS A 123 -13.05 11.47 -3.91
C LYS A 123 -13.96 10.52 -4.68
N ILE A 124 -13.97 9.27 -4.28
CA ILE A 124 -14.74 8.20 -4.88
C ILE A 124 -15.92 7.90 -3.97
N PHE A 125 -17.11 7.85 -4.54
CA PHE A 125 -18.37 7.51 -3.89
C PHE A 125 -18.83 6.18 -4.44
N ILE A 126 -19.06 5.23 -3.54
CA ILE A 126 -19.56 3.90 -3.89
C ILE A 126 -20.92 3.75 -3.24
N ASN A 127 -21.94 3.49 -4.05
CA ASN A 127 -23.28 3.14 -3.60
C ASN A 127 -23.65 1.76 -4.13
N VAL A 128 -24.14 0.91 -3.23
CA VAL A 128 -24.58 -0.45 -3.51
C VAL A 128 -26.00 -0.59 -2.98
N ASP A 129 -26.94 -0.86 -3.88
CA ASP A 129 -28.29 -1.25 -3.52
C ASP A 129 -28.35 -2.78 -3.55
N THR A 130 -28.84 -3.37 -2.47
CA THR A 130 -28.81 -4.83 -2.26
C THR A 130 -30.20 -5.31 -1.88
N ALA A 131 -30.64 -6.39 -2.54
CA ALA A 131 -31.74 -7.23 -2.09
C ALA A 131 -31.19 -8.38 -1.24
N VAL A 132 -31.78 -8.60 -0.07
CA VAL A 132 -31.46 -9.72 0.81
C VAL A 132 -32.71 -10.53 1.10
N ASP A 133 -32.60 -11.84 0.85
CA ASP A 133 -33.65 -12.79 1.15
C ASP A 133 -33.24 -13.66 2.34
N SER A 134 -34.16 -13.82 3.27
CA SER A 134 -34.08 -14.84 4.32
C SER A 134 -34.67 -16.14 3.79
N ARG A 135 -33.83 -17.15 3.55
CA ARG A 135 -34.22 -18.40 2.87
C ARG A 135 -33.99 -19.63 3.72
N LEU A 136 -34.87 -20.61 3.60
CA LEU A 136 -34.69 -21.95 4.14
C LEU A 136 -34.96 -23.00 3.06
N LYS A 137 -34.04 -23.95 2.89
CA LYS A 137 -34.27 -25.11 2.03
C LYS A 137 -35.30 -26.02 2.69
N VAL A 138 -36.41 -26.26 2.00
CA VAL A 138 -37.50 -27.10 2.48
C VAL A 138 -37.85 -28.18 1.47
N ASN A 139 -38.38 -29.28 1.98
CA ASN A 139 -38.94 -30.36 1.19
C ASN A 139 -40.46 -30.25 1.28
N LEU A 140 -41.11 -29.95 0.16
CA LEU A 140 -42.55 -29.82 0.08
C LEU A 140 -43.13 -31.09 -0.53
N ARG A 141 -44.08 -31.70 0.17
CA ARG A 141 -44.85 -32.82 -0.36
C ARG A 141 -46.11 -32.27 -1.02
N ILE A 142 -46.16 -32.31 -2.34
CA ILE A 142 -47.28 -31.81 -3.14
C ILE A 142 -48.08 -32.96 -3.75
N PRO A 143 -49.41 -32.84 -3.86
CA PRO A 143 -50.22 -33.82 -4.55
C PRO A 143 -49.92 -33.81 -6.05
N GLU A 144 -49.67 -34.99 -6.60
CA GLU A 144 -49.59 -35.20 -8.05
C GLU A 144 -51.01 -35.46 -8.56
N VAL A 145 -51.50 -34.56 -9.42
CA VAL A 145 -52.84 -34.62 -10.00
C VAL A 145 -52.76 -34.99 -11.47
N ASP A 146 -53.75 -35.77 -11.93
CA ASP A 146 -53.89 -36.05 -13.36
C ASP A 146 -54.62 -34.91 -14.11
N SER A 147 -54.84 -35.10 -15.41
CA SER A 147 -55.55 -34.14 -16.27
C SER A 147 -57.01 -33.89 -15.87
N SER A 148 -57.59 -34.73 -14.99
CA SER A 148 -58.92 -34.55 -14.41
C SER A 148 -58.90 -33.88 -13.03
N LEU A 149 -57.72 -33.41 -12.58
CA LEU A 149 -57.46 -32.84 -11.25
C LEU A 149 -57.67 -33.83 -10.10
N THR A 150 -57.65 -35.14 -10.39
CA THR A 150 -57.75 -36.18 -9.38
C THR A 150 -56.36 -36.47 -8.80
N VAL A 151 -56.23 -36.41 -7.47
CA VAL A 151 -54.96 -36.69 -6.78
C VAL A 151 -54.62 -38.17 -6.93
N LYS A 152 -53.53 -38.49 -7.62
CA LYS A 152 -53.04 -39.86 -7.83
C LYS A 152 -51.96 -40.27 -6.84
N ASN A 153 -51.06 -39.35 -6.52
CA ASN A 153 -49.94 -39.62 -5.63
C ASN A 153 -49.48 -38.33 -4.93
N ALA A 154 -48.39 -38.40 -4.17
CA ALA A 154 -47.73 -37.22 -3.62
C ALA A 154 -46.24 -37.24 -3.95
N VAL A 155 -45.76 -36.18 -4.59
CA VAL A 155 -44.36 -36.00 -5.02
C VAL A 155 -43.67 -35.03 -4.06
N CYS A 156 -42.39 -35.27 -3.79
CA CYS A 156 -41.56 -34.36 -3.01
C CYS A 156 -40.80 -33.41 -3.94
N ILE A 157 -40.91 -32.10 -3.71
CA ILE A 157 -40.11 -31.08 -4.39
C ILE A 157 -39.19 -30.38 -3.39
N HIS A 158 -38.00 -30.04 -3.85
CA HIS A 158 -37.04 -29.24 -3.08
C HIS A 158 -37.19 -27.77 -3.50
N ALA A 159 -37.47 -26.89 -2.54
CA ALA A 159 -37.69 -25.47 -2.81
C ALA A 159 -37.04 -24.60 -1.72
N ASP A 160 -36.68 -23.37 -2.10
CA ASP A 160 -36.30 -22.34 -1.15
C ASP A 160 -37.55 -21.62 -0.65
N ARG A 161 -37.87 -21.76 0.63
CA ARG A 161 -38.89 -20.92 1.27
C ARG A 161 -38.27 -19.57 1.62
N ILE A 162 -38.77 -18.50 1.01
CA ILE A 162 -38.41 -17.12 1.34
C ILE A 162 -39.34 -16.65 2.46
N TYR A 163 -38.74 -16.20 3.58
CA TYR A 163 -39.47 -15.68 4.73
C TYR A 163 -39.65 -14.17 4.68
N ASP A 164 -38.64 -13.47 4.17
CA ASP A 164 -38.63 -12.03 4.04
C ASP A 164 -37.61 -11.61 2.98
N SER A 165 -37.85 -10.46 2.38
CA SER A 165 -37.03 -9.85 1.34
C SER A 165 -36.92 -8.36 1.62
N VAL A 166 -35.70 -7.90 1.92
CA VAL A 166 -35.44 -6.51 2.25
C VAL A 166 -34.53 -5.90 1.20
N LEU A 167 -34.86 -4.67 0.78
CA LEU A 167 -33.98 -3.82 -0.02
C LEU A 167 -33.30 -2.83 0.92
N PHE A 168 -31.98 -2.73 0.83
CA PHE A 168 -31.23 -1.74 1.59
C PHE A 168 -30.16 -1.06 0.73
N LYS A 169 -29.87 0.19 1.08
CA LYS A 169 -28.88 1.02 0.41
C LYS A 169 -27.63 1.16 1.27
N SER A 170 -26.49 0.99 0.64
CA SER A 170 -25.18 1.04 1.26
C SER A 170 -24.33 2.04 0.53
N GLY A 171 -23.64 2.91 1.27
CA GLY A 171 -22.82 3.96 0.69
C GLY A 171 -21.53 4.13 1.48
N THR A 172 -20.42 4.35 0.79
CA THR A 172 -19.14 4.76 1.38
C THR A 172 -18.42 5.73 0.45
N SER A 173 -17.44 6.44 0.99
CA SER A 173 -16.54 7.26 0.20
C SER A 173 -15.10 6.99 0.57
N LEU A 174 -14.23 7.01 -0.43
CA LEU A 174 -12.79 6.81 -0.27
C LEU A 174 -12.04 7.84 -1.10
N TYR A 175 -10.78 8.10 -0.74
CA TYR A 175 -9.93 9.05 -1.44
C TYR A 175 -8.86 8.31 -2.23
N TYR A 176 -8.67 8.69 -3.48
CA TYR A 176 -7.57 8.26 -4.33
C TYR A 176 -6.69 9.47 -4.64
N GLN A 177 -5.42 9.39 -4.31
CA GLN A 177 -4.43 10.43 -4.63
C GLN A 177 -3.43 9.84 -5.61
N SER A 178 -3.47 10.30 -6.86
CA SER A 178 -2.45 9.97 -7.84
C SER A 178 -1.24 10.87 -7.60
N MET A 179 -0.49 10.59 -6.54
CA MET A 179 0.78 11.29 -6.31
C MET A 179 1.86 10.70 -7.19
N THR A 180 2.46 11.49 -8.08
CA THR A 180 3.70 11.10 -8.73
C THR A 180 4.88 11.56 -7.89
N LEU A 181 5.76 10.60 -7.57
CA LEU A 181 6.99 10.88 -6.85
C LEU A 181 8.07 11.17 -7.87
N LYS A 182 8.61 12.38 -7.88
CA LYS A 182 9.76 12.76 -8.70
C LYS A 182 11.02 12.63 -7.86
N ALA A 183 12.04 11.97 -8.39
CA ALA A 183 13.34 11.94 -7.74
C ALA A 183 14.40 12.68 -8.56
N GLU A 184 15.24 13.42 -7.85
CA GLU A 184 16.54 13.86 -8.34
C GLU A 184 17.61 12.98 -7.69
N ILE A 185 18.37 12.28 -8.52
CA ILE A 185 19.48 11.42 -8.09
C ILE A 185 20.78 12.10 -8.44
N TYR A 186 21.71 12.14 -7.49
CA TYR A 186 23.06 12.60 -7.73
C TYR A 186 24.04 11.67 -7.01
N GLN A 187 25.15 11.34 -7.65
CA GLN A 187 26.15 10.44 -7.11
C GLN A 187 27.51 11.15 -7.08
N TYR A 188 28.06 11.30 -5.88
CA TYR A 188 29.44 11.68 -5.68
C TYR A 188 30.31 10.43 -5.75
N ASN A 189 31.44 10.49 -6.46
CA ASN A 189 32.37 9.38 -6.63
C ASN A 189 33.79 9.86 -6.37
N ALA A 190 34.54 9.13 -5.56
CA ALA A 190 35.96 9.37 -5.30
C ALA A 190 36.73 8.05 -5.24
N LEU A 191 38.05 8.12 -5.41
CA LEU A 191 38.94 6.99 -5.16
C LEU A 191 39.69 7.18 -3.85
N SER A 192 39.80 6.11 -3.08
CA SER A 192 40.65 6.08 -1.90
C SER A 192 42.13 6.06 -2.29
N ASP A 193 42.95 6.77 -1.53
CA ASP A 193 44.42 6.71 -1.59
C ASP A 193 45.00 5.64 -0.66
N GLY A 194 44.15 4.91 0.09
CA GLY A 194 44.57 3.92 1.08
C GLY A 194 44.82 4.47 2.48
N VAL A 195 44.76 5.79 2.67
CA VAL A 195 45.16 6.46 3.92
C VAL A 195 44.08 7.39 4.44
N LYS A 196 43.47 8.21 3.58
CA LYS A 196 42.52 9.23 3.99
C LYS A 196 41.17 8.63 4.39
N LYS A 197 40.54 9.29 5.36
CA LYS A 197 39.17 9.02 5.81
C LYS A 197 38.24 10.23 5.62
N ALA A 198 38.80 11.35 5.19
CA ALA A 198 38.08 12.56 4.85
C ALA A 198 38.08 12.71 3.33
N TYR A 199 36.90 12.88 2.75
CA TYR A 199 36.72 13.14 1.32
C TYR A 199 35.99 14.47 1.17
N THR A 200 36.42 15.26 0.21
CA THR A 200 35.98 16.62 -0.05
C THR A 200 35.51 16.79 -1.49
N ASN A 201 35.00 17.96 -1.84
CA ASN A 201 34.64 18.27 -3.23
C ASN A 201 35.82 18.15 -4.21
N GLN A 202 37.06 18.33 -3.75
CA GLN A 202 38.25 18.21 -4.61
C GLN A 202 38.56 16.76 -4.99
N ASP A 203 38.07 15.80 -4.23
CA ASP A 203 38.27 14.37 -4.48
C ASP A 203 37.25 13.79 -5.47
N GLU A 204 36.28 14.60 -5.92
CA GLU A 204 35.23 14.16 -6.85
C GLU A 204 35.81 13.80 -8.22
N LEU A 205 35.46 12.62 -8.71
CA LEU A 205 35.65 12.22 -10.10
C LEU A 205 34.63 12.93 -10.98
N THR A 206 35.02 14.08 -11.52
CA THR A 206 34.10 15.00 -12.19
C THR A 206 33.42 14.47 -13.45
N GLN A 207 33.95 13.37 -14.02
CA GLN A 207 33.33 12.66 -15.14
C GLN A 207 32.00 11.99 -14.80
N TYR A 208 31.69 11.80 -13.50
CA TYR A 208 30.44 11.18 -13.04
C TYR A 208 29.47 12.15 -12.37
N GLY A 209 29.89 13.39 -12.10
CA GLY A 209 29.14 14.42 -11.39
C GLY A 209 30.03 15.60 -11.03
N ASP A 210 29.47 16.77 -10.73
CA ASP A 210 30.25 18.01 -10.55
C ASP A 210 29.69 18.92 -9.44
N ARG A 211 28.83 18.39 -8.57
CA ARG A 211 28.11 19.18 -7.54
C ARG A 211 28.77 19.11 -6.17
N GLY A 212 29.85 18.33 -6.00
CA GLY A 212 30.47 18.05 -4.73
C GLY A 212 29.57 17.30 -3.75
N ILE A 213 30.01 17.19 -2.51
CA ILE A 213 29.27 16.53 -1.43
C ILE A 213 28.13 17.44 -0.96
N LEU A 214 26.89 17.03 -1.26
CA LEU A 214 25.69 17.78 -0.91
C LEU A 214 25.41 17.75 0.60
N SER A 215 24.70 18.76 1.10
CA SER A 215 24.22 18.76 2.48
C SER A 215 23.13 17.71 2.68
N PRO A 216 23.20 16.85 3.72
CA PRO A 216 22.11 15.91 4.05
C PRO A 216 20.77 16.61 4.33
N ARG A 217 20.79 17.91 4.69
CA ARG A 217 19.58 18.71 4.92
C ARG A 217 18.91 19.17 3.62
N GLU A 218 19.66 19.25 2.52
CA GLU A 218 19.14 19.70 1.22
C GLU A 218 18.45 18.54 0.48
N VAL A 219 18.90 17.30 0.69
CA VAL A 219 18.34 16.09 0.05
C VAL A 219 17.28 15.40 0.92
N SER A 220 16.66 14.32 0.42
CA SER A 220 15.71 13.49 1.20
C SER A 220 16.42 12.41 2.00
N TYR A 221 17.39 11.71 1.39
CA TYR A 221 18.31 10.82 2.10
C TYR A 221 19.61 10.62 1.31
N CYS A 222 20.61 10.01 1.94
CA CYS A 222 21.84 9.61 1.27
C CYS A 222 22.41 8.30 1.84
N ASN A 223 23.09 7.55 0.98
CA ASN A 223 23.78 6.30 1.29
C ASN A 223 25.24 6.39 0.90
N VAL A 224 26.13 5.87 1.75
CA VAL A 224 27.57 5.75 1.45
C VAL A 224 27.89 4.30 1.10
N PHE A 225 28.60 4.12 -0.01
CA PHE A 225 29.11 2.82 -0.43
C PHE A 225 30.63 2.89 -0.48
N VAL A 226 31.29 1.86 0.05
CA VAL A 226 32.75 1.68 -0.06
C VAL A 226 32.98 0.33 -0.72
N ASN A 227 33.67 0.35 -1.87
CA ASN A 227 33.89 -0.85 -2.69
C ASN A 227 32.58 -1.61 -3.00
N GLY A 228 31.51 -0.88 -3.34
CA GLY A 228 30.18 -1.44 -3.60
C GLY A 228 29.37 -1.82 -2.35
N VAL A 229 29.97 -1.88 -1.16
CA VAL A 229 29.27 -2.29 0.06
C VAL A 229 28.63 -1.09 0.75
N LEU A 230 27.31 -1.13 0.96
CA LEU A 230 26.56 -0.15 1.74
C LEU A 230 27.14 -0.04 3.15
N GLN A 231 27.48 1.17 3.57
CA GLN A 231 28.05 1.43 4.88
C GLN A 231 26.95 1.75 5.91
N PRO A 232 27.04 1.17 7.13
CA PRO A 232 26.21 1.60 8.25
C PRO A 232 26.31 3.10 8.53
N LYS A 233 25.19 3.76 8.80
CA LYS A 233 25.16 5.22 9.06
C LYS A 233 26.05 5.71 10.19
N LYS A 234 26.40 4.84 11.15
CA LYS A 234 27.32 5.17 12.25
C LYS A 234 28.80 5.21 11.81
N ASN A 235 29.12 4.66 10.64
CA ASN A 235 30.49 4.58 10.11
C ASN A 235 30.93 5.86 9.38
N TYR A 236 30.07 6.87 9.30
CA TYR A 236 30.42 8.11 8.64
C TYR A 236 29.60 9.30 9.15
N VAL A 237 30.12 10.50 8.89
CA VAL A 237 29.45 11.78 9.06
C VAL A 237 29.53 12.53 7.74
N ILE A 238 28.41 13.08 7.28
CA ILE A 238 28.36 13.92 6.08
C ILE A 238 27.92 15.32 6.50
N THR A 239 28.69 16.30 6.05
CA THR A 239 28.29 17.71 6.01
C THR A 239 28.47 18.23 4.59
N LYS A 240 27.95 19.43 4.30
CA LYS A 240 28.18 20.05 2.99
C LYS A 240 29.69 20.14 2.73
N GLY A 241 30.14 19.56 1.61
CA GLY A 241 31.54 19.55 1.20
C GLY A 241 32.45 18.52 1.87
N LEU A 242 31.96 17.68 2.79
CA LEU A 242 32.80 16.75 3.55
C LEU A 242 32.07 15.44 3.88
N LEU A 243 32.71 14.32 3.53
CA LEU A 243 32.43 12.99 4.07
C LEU A 243 33.59 12.59 4.98
N GLN A 244 33.29 12.30 6.25
CA GLN A 244 34.24 11.78 7.21
C GLN A 244 33.88 10.33 7.58
N LEU A 245 34.73 9.37 7.22
CA LEU A 245 34.64 7.98 7.68
C LEU A 245 35.12 7.89 9.13
N THR A 246 34.33 7.23 9.98
CA THR A 246 34.62 7.01 11.41
C THR A 246 35.12 5.59 11.69
N THR A 247 35.28 4.78 10.64
CA THR A 247 35.86 3.44 10.72
C THR A 247 37.32 3.50 11.19
N LYS A 248 37.79 2.38 11.76
CA LYS A 248 39.19 2.24 12.18
C LYS A 248 40.12 2.42 10.99
N ASN A 249 39.90 1.62 9.95
CA ASN A 249 40.73 1.59 8.75
C ASN A 249 40.14 2.46 7.65
N ALA A 250 41.02 3.09 6.86
CA ALA A 250 40.66 3.72 5.60
C ALA A 250 40.35 2.64 4.54
N PRO A 251 39.54 2.95 3.51
CA PRO A 251 39.39 2.07 2.36
C PRO A 251 40.73 1.87 1.65
N ALA A 252 40.98 0.68 1.10
CA ALA A 252 42.23 0.38 0.41
C ALA A 252 42.41 1.28 -0.83
N ALA A 253 43.67 1.51 -1.22
CA ALA A 253 44.00 2.36 -2.36
C ALA A 253 43.29 1.86 -3.65
N GLY A 254 42.73 2.79 -4.41
CA GLY A 254 41.95 2.51 -5.62
C GLY A 254 40.52 2.06 -5.38
N GLN A 255 40.08 1.80 -4.14
CA GLN A 255 38.68 1.47 -3.88
C GLN A 255 37.78 2.69 -4.07
N ALA A 256 36.63 2.47 -4.72
CA ALA A 256 35.62 3.49 -4.91
C ALA A 256 34.91 3.84 -3.59
N VAL A 257 34.79 5.14 -3.33
CA VAL A 257 33.97 5.72 -2.26
C VAL A 257 32.88 6.53 -2.92
N MET A 258 31.63 6.12 -2.72
CA MET A 258 30.47 6.66 -3.43
C MET A 258 29.43 7.16 -2.43
N ILE A 259 28.81 8.29 -2.73
CA ILE A 259 27.65 8.80 -1.99
C ILE A 259 26.49 8.93 -2.96
N LEU A 260 25.43 8.16 -2.74
CA LEU A 260 24.18 8.30 -3.45
C LEU A 260 23.30 9.32 -2.70
N PHE A 261 22.98 10.43 -3.34
CA PHE A 261 22.04 11.43 -2.86
C PHE A 261 20.71 11.28 -3.59
N VAL A 262 19.62 11.19 -2.83
CA VAL A 262 18.26 11.09 -3.37
C VAL A 262 17.43 12.23 -2.80
N THR A 263 16.86 13.03 -3.69
CA THR A 263 15.88 14.06 -3.34
C THR A 263 14.54 13.67 -3.93
N LEU A 264 13.57 13.38 -3.08
CA LEU A 264 12.22 13.01 -3.49
C LEU A 264 11.30 14.22 -3.35
N ARG A 265 10.47 14.46 -4.36
CA ARG A 265 9.48 15.53 -4.39
C ARG A 265 8.11 15.02 -4.80
N ASN A 266 7.07 15.63 -4.26
CA ASN A 266 5.70 15.42 -4.75
C ASN A 266 5.43 16.27 -6.01
N ASP A 267 4.21 16.15 -6.54
CA ASP A 267 3.76 16.90 -7.72
C ASP A 267 3.84 18.42 -7.55
N SER A 268 3.62 18.90 -6.33
CA SER A 268 3.76 20.30 -5.93
C SER A 268 5.23 20.73 -5.72
N ASN A 269 6.19 19.90 -6.12
CA ASN A 269 7.64 20.14 -6.00
C ASN A 269 8.15 20.27 -4.54
N GLN A 270 7.33 19.89 -3.56
CA GLN A 270 7.69 19.89 -2.15
C GLN A 270 8.53 18.67 -1.82
N LYS A 271 9.60 18.85 -1.04
CA LYS A 271 10.50 17.77 -0.67
C LYS A 271 9.81 16.81 0.31
N MET A 272 9.83 15.52 -0.03
CA MET A 272 9.32 14.45 0.80
C MET A 272 10.28 14.18 1.96
N ARG A 273 9.71 13.92 3.14
CA ARG A 273 10.49 13.52 4.32
C ARG A 273 10.78 12.03 4.22
N VAL A 274 12.05 11.66 4.35
CA VAL A 274 12.45 10.24 4.31
C VAL A 274 13.18 9.88 5.58
N ILE A 275 12.74 8.81 6.22
CA ILE A 275 13.48 8.11 7.26
C ILE A 275 14.10 6.90 6.59
N ASN A 276 15.43 6.82 6.64
CA ASN A 276 16.19 5.69 6.12
C ASN A 276 16.81 4.99 7.33
N ASP A 277 16.35 3.79 7.62
CA ASP A 277 16.76 2.98 8.75
C ASP A 277 17.47 1.72 8.26
N GLN A 278 18.42 1.23 9.04
CA GLN A 278 19.20 0.05 8.68
C GLN A 278 19.22 -0.93 9.85
N TYR A 279 18.73 -2.14 9.59
CA TYR A 279 19.01 -3.30 10.41
C TYR A 279 20.29 -3.94 9.88
N ASN A 280 21.27 -4.18 10.76
CA ASN A 280 22.57 -4.71 10.39
C ASN A 280 22.83 -5.98 11.19
N ALA A 281 23.16 -7.08 10.53
CA ALA A 281 23.53 -8.35 11.14
C ALA A 281 24.80 -8.91 10.49
N VAL A 282 25.38 -9.93 11.13
CA VAL A 282 26.47 -10.74 10.57
C VAL A 282 25.97 -12.16 10.44
N SER A 283 26.20 -12.76 9.27
CA SER A 283 25.88 -14.17 9.07
C SER A 283 26.83 -15.08 9.85
N ASP A 284 26.28 -16.14 10.43
CA ASP A 284 27.06 -17.23 11.04
C ASP A 284 27.47 -18.32 10.02
N GLY A 285 27.02 -18.19 8.77
CA GLY A 285 27.28 -19.17 7.71
C GLY A 285 26.29 -20.34 7.68
N THR A 286 25.25 -20.32 8.51
CA THR A 286 24.33 -21.46 8.67
C THR A 286 22.85 -21.06 8.65
N LYS A 287 22.50 -19.90 9.20
CA LYS A 287 21.10 -19.47 9.31
C LYS A 287 20.59 -18.70 8.09
N ARG A 288 19.30 -18.87 7.83
CA ARG A 288 18.51 -18.11 6.84
C ARG A 288 17.58 -17.09 7.49
N VAL A 289 17.35 -17.25 8.78
CA VAL A 289 16.41 -16.46 9.56
C VAL A 289 17.21 -15.53 10.46
N PHE A 290 16.92 -14.25 10.37
CA PHE A 290 17.49 -13.19 11.18
C PHE A 290 16.37 -12.53 11.98
N THR A 291 16.62 -12.30 13.26
CA THR A 291 15.67 -11.72 14.20
C THR A 291 16.24 -10.45 14.84
N ASN A 292 15.47 -9.77 15.67
CA ASN A 292 15.95 -8.59 16.40
C ASN A 292 17.15 -8.87 17.33
N GLU A 293 17.39 -10.13 17.68
CA GLU A 293 18.52 -10.56 18.51
C GLU A 293 19.84 -10.57 17.73
N ASP A 294 19.78 -10.79 16.41
CA ASP A 294 20.95 -10.82 15.53
C ASP A 294 21.45 -9.42 15.15
N GLU A 295 20.73 -8.36 15.56
CA GLU A 295 21.08 -6.98 15.24
C GLU A 295 22.38 -6.55 15.93
N LEU A 296 23.32 -6.04 15.13
CA LEU A 296 24.50 -5.32 15.61
C LEU A 296 24.10 -4.00 16.24
N LYS A 297 23.84 -4.00 17.56
CA LYS A 297 23.41 -2.81 18.33
C LYS A 297 24.38 -1.62 18.25
N LYS A 298 25.64 -1.82 17.87
CA LYS A 298 26.56 -0.70 17.60
C LYS A 298 26.14 0.19 16.42
N TYR A 299 25.34 -0.34 15.49
CA TYR A 299 24.87 0.38 14.29
C TYR A 299 23.40 0.77 14.37
N GLY A 300 22.67 0.27 15.36
CA GLY A 300 21.22 0.36 15.43
C GLY A 300 20.67 -0.11 16.77
N GLY A 301 19.47 -0.66 16.77
CA GLY A 301 18.76 -1.06 17.98
C GLY A 301 17.23 -0.98 17.84
N ARG A 302 16.73 -0.74 16.62
CA ARG A 302 15.30 -0.64 16.33
C ARG A 302 14.71 -1.97 15.87
N GLY A 303 15.55 -2.98 15.62
CA GLY A 303 15.13 -4.25 15.07
C GLY A 303 14.60 -4.13 13.64
N ILE A 304 13.95 -5.19 13.19
CA ILE A 304 13.33 -5.32 11.88
C ILE A 304 11.91 -4.73 11.97
N PRO A 305 11.62 -3.63 11.25
CA PRO A 305 10.33 -2.94 11.36
C PRO A 305 9.20 -3.72 10.70
N ASP A 306 7.95 -3.38 11.04
CA ASP A 306 6.76 -3.94 10.37
C ASP A 306 6.70 -3.44 8.92
N PRO A 307 6.60 -4.33 7.90
CA PRO A 307 6.42 -3.92 6.51
C PRO A 307 5.24 -2.99 6.26
N LYS A 308 4.22 -2.97 7.13
CA LYS A 308 3.09 -2.02 7.06
C LYS A 308 3.51 -0.58 7.30
N GLU A 309 4.59 -0.34 8.05
CA GLU A 309 5.09 0.99 8.41
C GLU A 309 6.22 1.49 7.50
N VAL A 310 6.64 0.70 6.52
CA VAL A 310 7.80 1.00 5.65
C VAL A 310 7.35 1.16 4.19
N SER A 311 7.89 2.12 3.45
CA SER A 311 7.56 2.31 2.04
C SER A 311 8.08 1.15 1.19
N TYR A 312 9.34 0.77 1.39
CA TYR A 312 9.97 -0.42 0.80
C TYR A 312 11.27 -0.78 1.53
N PHE A 313 11.77 -1.98 1.23
CA PHE A 313 13.04 -2.50 1.75
C PHE A 313 14.05 -2.72 0.63
N ASN A 314 15.32 -2.56 0.97
CA ASN A 314 16.44 -3.11 0.20
C ASN A 314 17.22 -4.06 1.11
N LEU A 315 17.42 -5.30 0.67
CA LEU A 315 18.30 -6.24 1.36
C LEU A 315 19.63 -6.32 0.63
N TYR A 316 20.73 -6.09 1.34
CA TYR A 316 22.08 -6.27 0.85
C TYR A 316 22.74 -7.41 1.60
N VAL A 317 23.28 -8.37 0.86
CA VAL A 317 24.10 -9.46 1.39
C VAL A 317 25.49 -9.32 0.77
N ASN A 318 26.50 -9.12 1.61
CA ASN A 318 27.87 -8.85 1.17
C ASN A 318 27.97 -7.71 0.12
N GLY A 319 27.15 -6.67 0.27
CA GLY A 319 27.08 -5.54 -0.67
C GLY A 319 26.24 -5.77 -1.92
N VAL A 320 25.83 -7.01 -2.22
CA VAL A 320 24.99 -7.31 -3.39
C VAL A 320 23.51 -7.13 -3.01
N LEU A 321 22.81 -6.27 -3.76
CA LEU A 321 21.36 -6.09 -3.63
C LEU A 321 20.63 -7.39 -3.98
N GLN A 322 19.82 -7.87 -3.05
CA GLN A 322 19.08 -9.12 -3.21
C GLN A 322 17.73 -8.90 -3.91
N PRO A 323 17.34 -9.82 -4.83
CA PRO A 323 15.99 -9.87 -5.38
C PRO A 323 14.92 -9.92 -4.30
N THR A 324 13.81 -9.20 -4.45
CA THR A 324 12.71 -9.21 -3.48
C THR A 324 12.05 -10.57 -3.29
N ARG A 325 12.19 -11.48 -4.27
CA ARG A 325 11.74 -12.89 -4.14
C ARG A 325 12.63 -13.74 -3.25
N ASN A 326 13.85 -13.30 -2.96
CA ASN A 326 14.85 -14.06 -2.20
C ASN A 326 14.72 -13.88 -0.69
N TYR A 327 13.76 -13.07 -0.22
CA TYR A 327 13.56 -12.86 1.19
C TYR A 327 12.14 -12.44 1.55
N ILE A 328 11.75 -12.71 2.79
CA ILE A 328 10.49 -12.31 3.40
C ILE A 328 10.82 -11.46 4.62
N VAL A 329 10.15 -10.32 4.76
CA VAL A 329 10.25 -9.46 5.94
C VAL A 329 8.92 -9.48 6.68
N ARG A 330 8.97 -9.68 8.00
CA ARG A 330 7.88 -9.45 8.94
C ARG A 330 8.43 -8.63 10.11
N LYS A 331 7.55 -8.07 10.93
CA LYS A 331 7.98 -7.38 12.16
C LYS A 331 8.87 -8.33 12.98
N GLY A 332 10.11 -7.93 13.21
CA GLY A 332 11.10 -8.69 13.98
C GLY A 332 11.75 -9.88 13.27
N LEU A 333 11.48 -10.11 11.98
CA LEU A 333 11.91 -11.31 11.25
C LEU A 333 12.30 -10.98 9.81
N LEU A 334 13.49 -11.43 9.41
CA LEU A 334 13.96 -11.48 8.03
C LEU A 334 14.31 -12.93 7.71
N GLU A 335 13.66 -13.50 6.70
CA GLU A 335 13.87 -14.88 6.26
C GLU A 335 14.36 -14.89 4.82
N LEU A 336 15.51 -15.51 4.57
CA LEU A 336 16.00 -15.80 3.22
C LEU A 336 15.30 -17.04 2.67
N THR A 337 14.74 -16.92 1.48
CA THR A 337 13.97 -18.00 0.81
C THR A 337 14.82 -18.83 -0.13
N THR A 338 16.07 -18.43 -0.35
CA THR A 338 17.01 -19.14 -1.22
C THR A 338 17.57 -20.38 -0.53
N THR A 339 18.15 -21.29 -1.31
CA THR A 339 18.77 -22.54 -0.82
C THR A 339 20.17 -22.33 -0.24
N ASP A 340 20.88 -21.30 -0.67
CA ASP A 340 22.15 -20.85 -0.12
C ASP A 340 21.95 -19.99 1.14
N VAL A 341 23.02 -19.85 1.92
CA VAL A 341 23.08 -18.97 3.10
C VAL A 341 24.28 -18.04 2.95
N PRO A 342 24.21 -16.79 3.45
CA PRO A 342 25.36 -15.90 3.39
C PRO A 342 26.53 -16.52 4.16
N GLU A 343 27.74 -16.41 3.63
CA GLU A 343 28.91 -17.02 4.28
C GLU A 343 29.16 -16.42 5.66
N LYS A 344 29.85 -17.18 6.52
CA LYS A 344 30.20 -16.73 7.86
C LYS A 344 30.96 -15.41 7.81
N ASN A 345 30.59 -14.49 8.68
CA ASN A 345 31.13 -13.13 8.80
C ASN A 345 30.72 -12.14 7.69
N GLN A 346 29.87 -12.53 6.73
CA GLN A 346 29.33 -11.58 5.76
C GLN A 346 28.27 -10.67 6.39
N LEU A 347 28.26 -9.41 5.98
CA LEU A 347 27.28 -8.42 6.41
C LEU A 347 25.94 -8.66 5.71
N VAL A 348 24.88 -8.62 6.51
CA VAL A 348 23.49 -8.62 6.07
C VAL A 348 22.87 -7.30 6.51
N ILE A 349 22.52 -6.45 5.54
CA ILE A 349 21.96 -5.13 5.79
C ILE A 349 20.58 -5.05 5.18
N LEU A 350 19.56 -4.91 6.02
CA LEU A 350 18.20 -4.61 5.60
C LEU A 350 17.96 -3.11 5.78
N GLU A 351 17.97 -2.38 4.67
CA GLU A 351 17.60 -0.97 4.62
C GLU A 351 16.08 -0.84 4.49
N ALA A 352 15.49 -0.05 5.39
CA ALA A 352 14.07 0.27 5.44
C ALA A 352 13.89 1.76 5.13
N LEU A 353 13.19 2.05 4.04
CA LEU A 353 12.91 3.42 3.61
C LEU A 353 11.45 3.76 3.91
N VAL A 354 11.25 4.78 4.74
CA VAL A 354 9.93 5.30 5.15
C VAL A 354 9.80 6.70 4.57
N ILE A 355 9.05 6.81 3.49
CA ILE A 355 8.76 8.06 2.80
C ILE A 355 7.45 8.59 3.38
N ARG A 356 7.46 9.85 3.85
CA ARG A 356 6.28 10.55 4.32
C ARG A 356 6.01 11.77 3.47
N ASP A 357 4.74 11.98 3.15
CA ASP A 357 4.29 13.22 2.53
C ASP A 357 4.46 14.42 3.50
N PRO A 358 4.25 15.66 3.02
CA PRO A 358 4.32 16.84 3.89
C PRO A 358 3.32 16.83 5.06
N ASP A 359 2.20 16.12 4.91
CA ASP A 359 1.17 15.96 5.94
C ASP A 359 1.53 14.87 6.97
N GLY A 360 2.59 14.08 6.72
CA GLY A 360 3.08 13.00 7.58
C GLY A 360 2.56 11.60 7.26
N HIS A 361 1.72 11.43 6.24
CA HIS A 361 1.21 10.14 5.81
C HIS A 361 2.30 9.28 5.17
N LEU A 362 2.22 7.97 5.39
CA LEU A 362 3.16 7.01 4.82
C LEU A 362 2.88 6.82 3.33
N PHE A 363 3.85 7.20 2.51
CA PHE A 363 3.78 6.98 1.07
C PHE A 363 4.28 5.57 0.72
N LYS A 364 3.38 4.68 0.32
CA LYS A 364 3.75 3.32 -0.09
C LYS A 364 4.32 3.30 -1.50
N THR A 365 5.34 2.49 -1.72
CA THR A 365 6.00 2.32 -3.02
C THR A 365 6.00 0.87 -3.45
N GLU A 366 6.08 0.63 -4.74
CA GLU A 366 6.34 -0.70 -5.29
C GLU A 366 7.75 -0.74 -5.86
N THR A 367 8.47 -1.81 -5.59
CA THR A 367 9.80 -2.03 -6.17
C THR A 367 9.72 -3.14 -7.20
N TYR A 368 10.32 -2.91 -8.36
CA TYR A 368 10.53 -3.93 -9.37
C TYR A 368 12.03 -4.04 -9.69
N GLN A 369 12.51 -5.22 -10.03
CA GLN A 369 13.90 -5.43 -10.40
C GLN A 369 13.97 -6.28 -11.67
N PHE A 370 14.61 -5.73 -12.70
CA PHE A 370 15.13 -6.52 -13.79
C PHE A 370 16.47 -7.09 -13.36
N ASN A 371 16.64 -8.40 -13.46
CA ASN A 371 17.87 -9.09 -13.09
C ASN A 371 18.34 -9.92 -14.28
N ALA A 372 19.62 -9.80 -14.62
CA ALA A 372 20.27 -10.53 -15.70
C ALA A 372 21.65 -11.01 -15.25
N ARG A 373 22.24 -11.92 -16.04
CA ARG A 373 23.68 -12.21 -15.97
C ARG A 373 24.35 -11.56 -17.17
N SER A 374 25.52 -10.99 -16.95
CA SER A 374 26.28 -10.43 -18.06
C SER A 374 26.66 -11.52 -19.06
N ASN A 375 26.48 -11.19 -20.33
CA ASN A 375 26.90 -11.96 -21.50
C ASN A 375 28.12 -11.30 -22.18
N GLU A 376 28.87 -10.47 -21.45
CA GLU A 376 29.95 -9.62 -21.97
C GLU A 376 29.51 -8.58 -23.02
N GLU A 377 28.20 -8.37 -23.17
CA GLU A 377 27.64 -7.31 -24.00
C GLU A 377 27.28 -6.07 -23.17
N LYS A 378 27.01 -4.99 -23.91
CA LYS A 378 26.63 -3.68 -23.36
C LYS A 378 25.15 -3.36 -23.55
N ILE A 379 24.39 -4.23 -24.19
CA ILE A 379 22.97 -4.04 -24.44
C ILE A 379 22.24 -5.23 -23.86
N TYR A 380 21.30 -4.97 -22.97
CA TYR A 380 20.43 -5.96 -22.36
C TYR A 380 19.00 -5.66 -22.72
N THR A 381 18.23 -6.70 -22.98
CA THR A 381 16.84 -6.66 -23.42
C THR A 381 15.95 -7.46 -22.48
N ASP A 382 14.65 -7.47 -22.74
CA ASP A 382 13.70 -8.30 -22.00
C ASP A 382 14.05 -9.80 -22.04
N GLN A 383 14.77 -10.26 -23.07
CA GLN A 383 15.16 -11.66 -23.23
C GLN A 383 16.24 -12.09 -22.23
N ASP A 384 17.04 -11.14 -21.74
CA ASP A 384 18.12 -11.40 -20.79
C ASP A 384 17.62 -11.53 -19.34
N GLN A 385 16.32 -11.32 -19.12
CA GLN A 385 15.73 -11.39 -17.80
C GLN A 385 15.79 -12.80 -17.21
N LEU A 386 16.32 -12.89 -15.98
CA LEU A 386 16.17 -14.06 -15.12
C LEU A 386 14.71 -14.17 -14.65
N LEU A 387 13.93 -15.00 -15.34
CA LEU A 387 12.50 -15.18 -15.12
C LEU A 387 12.12 -15.63 -13.69
N MET A 388 13.05 -16.27 -12.98
CA MET A 388 12.87 -16.65 -11.58
C MET A 388 12.68 -15.44 -10.64
N TYR A 389 13.13 -14.23 -11.05
CA TYR A 389 13.02 -13.01 -10.25
C TYR A 389 11.92 -12.05 -10.73
N GLY A 390 11.51 -12.12 -11.99
CA GLY A 390 10.44 -11.29 -12.55
C GLY A 390 10.20 -11.60 -14.03
N ASP A 391 9.11 -11.06 -14.57
CA ASP A 391 8.58 -11.37 -15.91
C ASP A 391 8.09 -10.14 -16.68
N LYS A 392 8.40 -8.93 -16.20
CA LYS A 392 7.91 -7.67 -16.79
C LYS A 392 8.91 -7.03 -17.77
N GLY A 393 10.05 -7.66 -18.04
CA GLY A 393 11.13 -7.10 -18.86
C GLY A 393 11.77 -5.87 -18.22
N ILE A 394 12.15 -4.91 -19.07
CA ILE A 394 12.69 -3.59 -18.75
C ILE A 394 11.57 -2.55 -18.96
N PRO A 395 10.90 -2.09 -17.89
CA PRO A 395 9.83 -1.09 -17.99
C PRO A 395 10.28 0.26 -18.57
N ASP A 396 9.30 1.09 -18.96
CA ASP A 396 9.57 2.47 -19.33
C ASP A 396 10.02 3.26 -18.08
N PRO A 397 11.24 3.82 -18.04
CA PRO A 397 11.75 4.55 -16.87
C PRO A 397 10.91 5.78 -16.52
N LYS A 398 10.12 6.32 -17.46
CA LYS A 398 9.22 7.46 -17.20
C LYS A 398 8.09 7.13 -16.23
N GLN A 399 7.79 5.86 -16.03
CA GLN A 399 6.74 5.39 -15.11
C GLN A 399 7.26 5.22 -13.67
N SER A 400 8.56 5.35 -13.47
CA SER A 400 9.24 5.10 -12.20
C SER A 400 9.62 6.42 -11.54
N ALA A 401 9.63 6.45 -10.20
CA ALA A 401 10.11 7.64 -9.47
C ALA A 401 11.60 7.83 -9.71
N TYR A 402 12.34 6.73 -9.67
CA TYR A 402 13.73 6.61 -10.10
C TYR A 402 14.14 5.15 -10.25
N LEU A 403 15.37 4.98 -10.74
CA LEU A 403 16.00 3.69 -10.95
C LEU A 403 17.44 3.71 -10.44
N ASN A 404 17.92 2.53 -10.08
CA ASN A 404 19.32 2.29 -9.71
C ASN A 404 19.83 1.09 -10.51
N LEU A 405 20.96 1.25 -11.19
CA LEU A 405 21.65 0.13 -11.81
C LEU A 405 22.77 -0.36 -10.90
N PHE A 406 22.81 -1.67 -10.65
CA PHE A 406 23.91 -2.35 -9.99
C PHE A 406 24.55 -3.32 -10.96
N VAL A 407 25.88 -3.26 -11.07
CA VAL A 407 26.68 -4.22 -11.84
C VAL A 407 27.68 -4.83 -10.87
N ASN A 408 27.65 -6.15 -10.73
CA ASN A 408 28.46 -6.88 -9.75
C ASN A 408 28.33 -6.33 -8.31
N GLY A 409 27.11 -5.96 -7.90
CA GLY A 409 26.84 -5.34 -6.60
C GLY A 409 27.25 -3.87 -6.46
N VAL A 410 27.92 -3.29 -7.45
CA VAL A 410 28.36 -1.88 -7.43
C VAL A 410 27.32 -1.00 -8.12
N ILE A 411 26.82 0.01 -7.40
CA ILE A 411 25.91 1.00 -7.97
C ILE A 411 26.60 1.84 -9.06
N GLN A 412 25.94 1.95 -10.22
CA GLN A 412 26.47 2.63 -11.39
C GLN A 412 25.98 4.08 -11.47
N PRO A 413 26.86 5.05 -11.79
CA PRO A 413 26.47 6.42 -12.10
C PRO A 413 25.51 6.50 -13.29
N GLY A 414 24.52 7.40 -13.21
CA GLY A 414 23.51 7.57 -14.27
C GLY A 414 24.08 7.91 -15.66
N VAL A 415 25.27 8.51 -15.72
CA VAL A 415 25.97 8.80 -16.98
C VAL A 415 26.48 7.53 -17.69
N ASN A 416 26.70 6.44 -16.95
CA ASN A 416 27.27 5.19 -17.47
C ASN A 416 26.24 4.31 -18.20
N TYR A 417 24.96 4.69 -18.21
CA TYR A 417 23.95 3.89 -18.87
C TYR A 417 22.80 4.72 -19.42
N ALA A 418 21.95 4.08 -20.21
CA ALA A 418 20.65 4.58 -20.63
C ALA A 418 19.63 3.45 -20.48
N VAL A 419 18.41 3.82 -20.10
CA VAL A 419 17.29 2.89 -20.01
C VAL A 419 16.18 3.44 -20.89
N GLN A 420 15.57 2.56 -21.65
CA GLN A 420 14.30 2.79 -22.34
C GLN A 420 13.48 1.51 -22.21
N LYS A 421 12.18 1.59 -22.49
CA LYS A 421 11.34 0.39 -22.46
C LYS A 421 11.96 -0.71 -23.35
N GLY A 422 12.20 -1.88 -22.78
CA GLY A 422 12.78 -3.04 -23.44
C GLY A 422 14.31 -3.05 -23.55
N TYR A 423 15.02 -1.99 -23.13
CA TYR A 423 16.47 -1.90 -23.30
C TYR A 423 17.19 -1.23 -22.13
N LEU A 424 18.28 -1.85 -21.70
CA LEU A 424 19.34 -1.27 -20.87
C LEU A 424 20.62 -1.22 -21.71
N ILE A 425 21.20 -0.02 -21.85
CA ILE A 425 22.39 0.22 -22.65
C ILE A 425 23.49 0.75 -21.74
N LEU A 426 24.60 0.03 -21.64
CA LEU A 426 25.81 0.45 -20.93
C LEU A 426 26.68 1.32 -21.86
N LYS A 427 27.04 2.51 -21.38
CA LYS A 427 27.85 3.51 -22.09
C LYS A 427 29.33 3.46 -21.67
N THR A 428 29.68 2.53 -20.80
CA THR A 428 31.06 2.31 -20.36
C THR A 428 31.92 1.82 -21.52
N GLN A 429 33.23 2.03 -21.39
CA GLN A 429 34.21 1.48 -22.33
C GLN A 429 34.10 -0.04 -22.36
N ASP A 430 34.28 -0.65 -21.18
CA ASP A 430 34.27 -2.08 -20.99
C ASP A 430 32.86 -2.59 -20.68
N ALA A 431 32.57 -3.81 -21.16
CA ALA A 431 31.39 -4.55 -20.75
C ALA A 431 31.62 -5.18 -19.37
N PRO A 432 30.56 -5.52 -18.62
CA PRO A 432 30.70 -6.30 -17.40
C PRO A 432 31.30 -7.67 -17.73
N ILE A 433 32.07 -8.23 -16.80
CA ILE A 433 32.66 -9.57 -16.93
C ILE A 433 31.55 -10.64 -17.06
N GLU A 434 31.82 -11.69 -17.81
CA GLU A 434 30.87 -12.78 -18.05
C GLU A 434 30.27 -13.30 -16.72
N GLY A 435 28.94 -13.50 -16.72
CA GLY A 435 28.22 -14.04 -15.58
C GLY A 435 28.01 -13.07 -14.42
N ALA A 436 28.59 -11.85 -14.45
CA ALA A 436 28.39 -10.84 -13.41
C ALA A 436 26.90 -10.51 -13.26
N PRO A 437 26.41 -10.37 -12.02
CA PRO A 437 25.01 -10.01 -11.79
C PRO A 437 24.74 -8.57 -12.21
N ILE A 438 23.67 -8.37 -12.95
CA ILE A 438 23.16 -7.06 -13.36
C ILE A 438 21.76 -6.92 -12.77
N SER A 439 21.57 -5.89 -11.95
CA SER A 439 20.29 -5.60 -11.31
C SER A 439 19.88 -4.16 -11.59
N LEU A 440 18.82 -3.98 -12.35
CA LEU A 440 18.19 -2.69 -12.59
C LEU A 440 16.94 -2.58 -11.71
N GLN A 441 17.07 -1.83 -10.63
CA GLN A 441 16.01 -1.61 -9.65
C GLN A 441 15.17 -0.39 -10.03
N TYR A 442 13.86 -0.55 -9.99
CA TYR A 442 12.85 0.49 -10.17
C TYR A 442 12.13 0.75 -8.85
N ILE A 443 12.04 2.01 -8.46
CA ILE A 443 11.23 2.46 -7.34
C ILE A 443 10.04 3.18 -7.95
N ASN A 444 8.88 2.53 -7.87
CA ASN A 444 7.65 3.01 -8.46
C ASN A 444 6.76 3.60 -7.39
N HIS A 445 5.98 4.59 -7.79
CA HIS A 445 4.81 4.98 -7.04
C HIS A 445 3.89 3.75 -6.96
N ARG A 446 3.45 3.38 -5.76
CA ARG A 446 2.24 2.59 -5.65
C ARG A 446 1.11 3.60 -5.77
N PRO A 447 0.16 3.47 -6.72
CA PRO A 447 -1.09 4.20 -6.57
C PRO A 447 -1.61 3.84 -5.19
N GLU A 448 -1.67 4.81 -4.27
CA GLU A 448 -2.12 4.54 -2.92
C GLU A 448 -3.52 3.91 -3.03
N GLY A 449 -3.64 2.68 -2.53
CA GLY A 449 -4.93 2.17 -2.11
C GLY A 449 -5.51 3.17 -1.10
N PRO A 450 -6.82 3.40 -1.11
CA PRO A 450 -7.40 4.45 -0.30
C PRO A 450 -7.08 4.22 1.17
N VAL A 451 -6.75 5.29 1.87
CA VAL A 451 -6.90 5.34 3.31
C VAL A 451 -8.41 5.16 3.57
N CYS A 452 -8.81 4.02 4.16
CA CYS A 452 -10.16 3.86 4.68
C CYS A 452 -10.30 4.88 5.81
N GLY A 453 -10.80 6.07 5.50
CA GLY A 453 -11.38 7.00 6.47
C GLY A 453 -12.71 6.42 6.94
N CYS A 454 -12.63 5.23 7.51
CA CYS A 454 -13.72 4.50 8.08
C CYS A 454 -13.51 4.61 9.58
N ASP A 455 -13.71 5.83 10.12
CA ASP A 455 -13.92 5.98 11.55
C ASP A 455 -15.08 5.04 11.88
N ILE A 456 -14.74 3.93 12.54
CA ILE A 456 -15.73 3.13 13.25
C ILE A 456 -16.45 4.16 14.11
N SER A 457 -17.76 4.33 13.89
CA SER A 457 -18.52 5.25 14.73
C SER A 457 -18.25 4.89 16.19
N ASP A 458 -18.10 5.91 17.03
CA ASP A 458 -17.75 5.73 18.44
C ASP A 458 -18.70 4.73 19.15
N CYS A 459 -19.91 4.53 18.62
CA CYS A 459 -20.86 3.51 19.10
C CYS A 459 -20.52 2.07 18.66
N ALA A 460 -19.99 1.86 17.46
CA ALA A 460 -19.58 0.55 16.95
C ALA A 460 -18.26 0.08 17.57
N PHE A 461 -17.33 1.00 17.86
CA PHE A 461 -16.06 0.69 18.54
C PHE A 461 -16.30 0.31 20.00
N ARG A 462 -17.20 1.04 20.69
CA ARG A 462 -17.59 0.74 22.08
C ARG A 462 -18.34 -0.58 22.22
N ARG A 463 -19.15 -0.98 21.23
CA ARG A 463 -19.83 -2.29 21.20
C ARG A 463 -18.86 -3.45 20.95
N TRP A 464 -17.78 -3.20 20.20
CA TRP A 464 -16.73 -4.16 19.91
C TRP A 464 -15.80 -4.40 21.13
N ILE A 465 -15.33 -3.33 21.79
CA ILE A 465 -14.52 -3.45 23.02
C ILE A 465 -15.30 -4.16 24.15
N ARG A 466 -16.59 -3.83 24.34
CA ARG A 466 -17.42 -4.46 25.39
C ARG A 466 -17.61 -5.97 25.23
N ARG A 467 -17.41 -6.52 24.03
CA ARG A 467 -17.68 -7.94 23.75
C ARG A 467 -16.42 -8.81 23.77
N TYR A 468 -15.21 -8.22 23.74
CA TYR A 468 -13.96 -8.97 23.55
C TYR A 468 -12.77 -8.54 24.42
N SER A 469 -12.96 -7.70 25.43
CA SER A 469 -11.93 -7.40 26.42
C SER A 469 -12.25 -8.04 27.76
N GLU A 470 -11.74 -9.26 28.00
CA GLU A 470 -11.54 -9.75 29.36
C GLU A 470 -10.34 -8.99 29.96
N VAL A 471 -10.58 -7.75 30.41
CA VAL A 471 -9.63 -7.01 31.25
C VAL A 471 -10.38 -6.55 32.50
N PRO A 472 -9.97 -6.95 33.71
CA PRO A 472 -10.63 -6.56 34.96
C PRO A 472 -10.67 -5.03 35.13
N GLU A 473 -11.77 -4.52 35.71
CA GLU A 473 -12.12 -3.08 35.87
C GLU A 473 -11.08 -2.24 36.64
N ASN A 474 -10.02 -2.84 37.16
CA ASN A 474 -9.07 -2.24 38.08
C ASN A 474 -7.95 -1.46 37.35
N GLU A 475 -7.77 -1.66 36.04
CA GLU A 475 -6.75 -0.96 35.23
C GLU A 475 -7.29 0.21 34.38
N LEU A 476 -8.60 0.46 34.38
CA LEU A 476 -9.21 1.54 33.59
C LEU A 476 -9.16 2.93 34.27
N ALA A 477 -8.64 3.02 35.49
CA ALA A 477 -8.54 4.28 36.23
C ALA A 477 -7.39 5.20 35.77
N SER A 478 -6.42 4.70 34.98
CA SER A 478 -5.25 5.47 34.54
C SER A 478 -5.40 6.16 33.17
N LEU A 479 -6.53 5.99 32.47
CA LEU A 479 -6.77 6.54 31.12
C LEU A 479 -7.75 7.73 31.08
N ARG A 480 -8.05 8.36 32.23
CA ARG A 480 -9.01 9.47 32.32
C ARG A 480 -8.48 10.86 31.95
N GLU A 481 -7.25 11.03 31.48
CA GLU A 481 -6.67 12.37 31.25
C GLU A 481 -6.67 12.92 29.82
N PHE A 482 -7.18 12.23 28.79
CA PHE A 482 -7.12 12.75 27.40
C PHE A 482 -8.45 13.05 26.71
N GLY A 483 -9.53 13.27 27.47
CA GLY A 483 -10.88 13.47 26.92
C GLY A 483 -11.61 14.75 27.32
N THR A 484 -10.91 15.80 27.78
CA THR A 484 -11.57 17.03 28.28
C THR A 484 -11.06 18.30 27.62
N VAL A 485 -11.21 18.43 26.30
CA VAL A 485 -11.21 19.75 25.63
C VAL A 485 -12.22 19.74 24.48
N GLN A 486 -13.52 19.82 24.77
CA GLN A 486 -14.52 20.34 23.82
C GLN A 486 -15.86 20.73 24.46
N LYS A 487 -15.83 21.17 25.73
CA LYS A 487 -16.95 21.88 26.37
C LYS A 487 -16.42 23.11 27.09
N GLN A 488 -16.21 24.18 26.34
CA GLN A 488 -16.32 25.56 26.81
C GLN A 488 -16.21 26.47 25.60
N PHE A 489 -17.34 26.73 24.95
CA PHE A 489 -17.79 28.06 24.51
C PHE A 489 -19.26 27.90 24.15
N GLY A 490 -20.10 28.03 25.18
CA GLY A 490 -21.52 28.26 25.01
C GLY A 490 -21.79 29.77 24.96
N ALA A 491 -22.83 30.11 24.20
CA ALA A 491 -23.79 31.17 24.48
C ALA A 491 -23.32 32.65 24.43
N SER A 492 -23.68 33.31 23.32
CA SER A 492 -24.49 34.55 23.26
C SER A 492 -25.00 34.60 21.80
N GLU A 493 -26.26 34.78 21.43
CA GLU A 493 -27.23 35.76 21.89
C GLU A 493 -28.63 35.36 21.37
N LYS A 494 -29.67 35.60 22.16
CA LYS A 494 -31.08 35.48 21.76
C LYS A 494 -31.60 36.80 21.18
N THR A 495 -32.63 36.68 20.34
CA THR A 495 -33.85 37.52 20.16
C THR A 495 -34.02 38.16 18.77
N GLY A 496 -35.23 37.98 18.22
CA GLY A 496 -35.68 38.64 16.99
C GLY A 496 -36.66 37.82 16.15
N SER A 497 -37.95 37.94 16.44
CA SER A 497 -39.10 37.35 15.73
C SER A 497 -39.45 38.02 14.39
N ILE A 498 -39.68 37.20 13.33
CA ILE A 498 -40.75 37.19 12.28
C ILE A 498 -41.15 38.57 11.65
N PRO A 499 -41.19 38.75 10.29
CA PRO A 499 -42.21 38.07 9.47
C PRO A 499 -41.92 37.64 8.02
N LYS A 500 -42.86 36.80 7.55
CA LYS A 500 -43.12 36.30 6.19
C LYS A 500 -43.15 37.41 5.13
N GLN A 501 -42.62 37.10 3.94
CA GLN A 501 -43.03 37.62 2.63
C GLN A 501 -42.52 36.63 1.56
N GLU A 502 -43.41 35.83 0.99
CA GLU A 502 -44.00 35.98 -0.36
C GLU A 502 -43.04 35.68 -1.52
N ARG A 503 -43.37 34.61 -2.25
CA ARG A 503 -42.90 34.36 -3.62
C ARG A 503 -43.46 35.43 -4.55
N PRO A 504 -42.73 35.71 -5.64
CA PRO A 504 -43.38 35.77 -6.94
C PRO A 504 -42.83 34.70 -7.88
N SER A 505 -43.78 34.14 -8.61
CA SER A 505 -43.65 33.36 -9.84
C SER A 505 -42.93 34.12 -10.95
N LEU A 506 -42.01 33.43 -11.62
CA LEU A 506 -42.00 33.19 -13.07
C LEU A 506 -41.11 31.98 -13.37
#